data_AF-A0A7C4AXP1-F1
#
_entry.id   AF-A0A7C4AXP1-F1
#
_cell.length_a   1.000
_cell.length_b   1.000
_cell.length_c   1.000
_cell.angle_alpha   90.00
_cell.angle_beta   90.00
_cell.angle_gamma   90.00
#
_symmetry.space_group_name_H-M   'P 1'
#
loop_
_entity.id
_entity.type
_entity.pdbx_description
1 polymer ?
#
loop_
_entity_poly.entity_id
_entity_poly.type
_entity_poly.pdbx_seq_one_letter_code
_entity_poly.pdbx_strand_id
1 'polypeptide(L)'
;MEKLARARLDRKGVSEVVSTVMIITVTLAMIVSGVFFAQLNLSMQAQATEFENGKASMISLAKTIESLVPGGKGTASYVQFNINSGGLALTSGNERLTIKVNGETIFTDTVNLIRFRGG
;
A
#
# COMPACT_ATOMS: atom_id res chain seq x y z
N MET A 1 50.70 -39.04 43.18
CA MET A 1 49.28 -39.19 42.77
C MET A 1 48.53 -37.87 42.77
N GLU A 2 48.75 -36.96 43.72
CA GLU A 2 47.99 -35.70 43.87
C GLU A 2 48.15 -34.68 42.72
N LYS A 3 49.35 -34.57 42.13
CA LYS A 3 49.61 -33.67 40.99
C LYS A 3 48.86 -34.07 39.69
N LEU A 4 48.58 -35.36 39.51
CA LEU A 4 47.83 -35.87 38.34
C LEU A 4 46.32 -35.61 38.47
N ALA A 5 45.79 -35.53 39.70
CA ALA A 5 44.39 -35.22 39.95
C ALA A 5 44.08 -33.74 39.69
N ARG A 6 44.98 -32.81 40.08
CA ARG A 6 44.82 -31.37 39.81
C ARG A 6 44.82 -31.04 38.30
N ALA A 7 45.71 -31.66 37.53
CA ALA A 7 45.78 -31.46 36.08
C ALA A 7 44.51 -31.94 35.33
N ARG A 8 43.81 -32.95 35.85
CA ARG A 8 42.54 -33.44 35.27
C ARG A 8 41.35 -32.52 35.58
N LEU A 9 41.38 -31.79 36.70
CA LEU A 9 40.34 -30.82 37.07
C LEU A 9 40.44 -29.53 36.23
N ASP A 10 41.65 -29.00 36.01
CA ASP A 10 41.88 -27.85 35.10
C ASP A 10 41.36 -28.13 33.69
N ARG A 11 41.58 -29.35 33.19
CA ARG A 11 41.16 -29.75 31.84
C ARG A 11 39.64 -29.86 31.68
N LYS A 12 38.88 -30.07 32.76
CA LYS A 12 37.41 -30.04 32.75
C LYS A 12 36.88 -28.61 32.70
N GLY A 13 37.47 -27.69 33.48
CA GLY A 13 37.08 -26.28 33.47
C GLY A 13 37.31 -25.60 32.11
N VAL A 14 38.41 -25.94 31.43
CA VAL A 14 38.70 -25.41 30.08
C VAL A 14 37.65 -25.86 29.04
N SER A 15 37.15 -27.10 29.13
CA SER A 15 36.14 -27.60 28.19
C SER A 15 34.81 -26.83 28.31
N GLU A 16 34.39 -26.51 29.53
CA GLU A 16 33.14 -25.80 29.78
C GLU A 16 33.20 -24.33 29.33
N VAL A 17 34.35 -23.67 29.55
CA VAL A 17 34.60 -22.31 29.05
C VAL A 17 34.56 -22.29 27.52
N VAL A 18 35.22 -23.24 26.86
CA VAL A 18 35.25 -23.32 25.40
C VAL A 18 33.85 -23.57 24.82
N SER A 19 33.05 -24.47 25.40
CA SER A 19 31.67 -24.70 24.98
C SER A 19 30.80 -23.46 25.15
N THR A 20 30.96 -22.73 26.26
CA THR A 20 30.20 -21.49 26.51
C THR A 20 30.55 -20.42 25.48
N VAL A 21 31.85 -20.25 25.17
CA VAL A 21 32.30 -19.31 24.12
C VAL A 21 31.74 -19.70 22.76
N MET A 22 31.72 -20.99 22.39
CA MET A 22 31.12 -21.43 21.12
C MET A 22 29.62 -21.14 21.04
N ILE A 23 28.87 -21.35 22.12
CA ILE A 23 27.42 -21.08 22.13
C ILE A 23 27.17 -19.57 22.03
N ILE A 24 27.95 -18.75 22.74
CA ILE A 24 27.82 -17.28 22.68
C ILE A 24 28.11 -16.77 21.27
N THR A 25 29.17 -17.24 20.61
CA THR A 25 29.52 -16.77 19.26
C THR A 25 28.46 -17.16 18.23
N VAL A 26 27.94 -18.39 18.29
CA VAL A 26 26.89 -18.87 17.39
C VAL A 26 25.57 -18.14 17.62
N THR A 27 25.21 -17.89 18.88
CA THR A 27 24.00 -17.12 19.22
C THR A 27 24.12 -15.68 18.75
N LEU A 28 25.28 -15.05 18.95
CA LEU A 28 25.54 -13.69 18.49
C LEU A 28 25.46 -13.61 16.95
N ALA A 29 26.04 -14.58 16.24
CA ALA A 29 25.96 -14.64 14.78
C ALA A 29 24.51 -14.75 14.30
N MET A 30 23.69 -15.59 14.93
CA MET A 30 22.25 -15.71 14.62
C MET A 30 21.50 -14.40 14.85
N ILE A 31 21.75 -13.71 15.97
CA ILE A 31 21.12 -12.42 16.27
C ILE A 31 21.47 -11.39 15.20
N VAL A 32 22.74 -11.27 14.83
CA VAL A 32 23.18 -10.32 13.80
C VAL A 32 22.50 -10.60 12.46
N SER A 33 22.49 -11.85 12.01
CA SER A 33 21.79 -12.24 10.77
C SER A 33 20.29 -11.94 10.83
N GLY A 34 19.65 -12.20 11.97
CA GLY A 34 18.23 -11.90 12.18
C GLY A 34 17.92 -10.40 12.11
N VAL A 35 18.76 -9.56 12.73
CA VAL A 35 18.61 -8.10 12.69
C VAL A 35 18.77 -7.56 11.28
N PHE A 36 19.76 -8.04 10.52
CA PHE A 36 19.93 -7.64 9.12
C PHE A 36 18.70 -7.98 8.26
N PHE A 37 18.16 -9.19 8.42
CA PHE A 37 16.95 -9.60 7.70
C PHE A 37 15.72 -8.76 8.11
N ALA A 38 15.57 -8.46 9.40
CA ALA A 38 14.49 -7.61 9.89
C ALA A 38 14.58 -6.18 9.32
N GLN A 39 15.78 -5.59 9.29
CA GLN A 39 16.02 -4.26 8.71
C GLN A 39 15.65 -4.23 7.22
N LEU A 40 16.08 -5.22 6.44
CA LEU A 40 15.73 -5.34 5.02
C LEU A 40 14.20 -5.37 4.80
N ASN A 41 13.48 -6.16 5.59
CA ASN A 41 12.02 -6.26 5.48
C ASN A 41 11.32 -4.95 5.88
N LEU A 42 11.76 -4.32 6.97
CA LEU A 42 11.21 -3.04 7.42
C LEU A 42 11.43 -1.94 6.39
N SER A 43 12.62 -1.87 5.78
CA SER A 43 12.92 -0.89 4.73
C SER A 43 12.03 -1.09 3.50
N MET A 44 11.82 -2.33 3.06
CA MET A 44 10.91 -2.61 1.94
C MET A 44 9.47 -2.23 2.26
N GLN A 45 8.98 -2.56 3.46
CA GLN A 45 7.62 -2.20 3.89
C GLN A 45 7.45 -0.69 4.02
N ALA A 46 8.45 0.01 4.56
CA ALA A 46 8.42 1.47 4.68
C ALA A 46 8.32 2.13 3.30
N GLN A 47 9.13 1.68 2.33
CA GLN A 47 9.09 2.20 0.97
C GLN A 47 7.76 1.93 0.26
N ALA A 48 7.20 0.72 0.42
CA ALA A 48 5.89 0.38 -0.15
C ALA A 48 4.76 1.22 0.49
N THR A 49 4.83 1.42 1.81
CA THR A 49 3.86 2.25 2.55
C THR A 49 3.95 3.72 2.12
N GLU A 50 5.16 4.25 1.97
CA GLU A 50 5.39 5.62 1.49
C GLU A 50 4.85 5.81 0.07
N PHE A 51 5.02 4.82 -0.81
CA PHE A 51 4.46 4.84 -2.16
C PHE A 51 2.92 4.88 -2.15
N GLU A 52 2.26 3.99 -1.38
CA GLU A 52 0.80 3.97 -1.31
C GLU A 52 0.24 5.25 -0.67
N ASN A 53 0.92 5.81 0.34
CA ASN A 53 0.56 7.10 0.93
C ASN A 53 0.71 8.26 -0.05
N GLY A 54 1.77 8.26 -0.86
CA GLY A 54 2.00 9.25 -1.92
C GLY A 54 0.91 9.18 -2.98
N LYS A 55 0.57 7.97 -3.44
CA LYS A 55 -0.52 7.72 -4.38
C LYS A 55 -1.87 8.19 -3.83
N ALA A 56 -2.19 7.87 -2.57
CA ALA A 56 -3.41 8.34 -1.91
C ALA A 56 -3.47 9.87 -1.85
N SER A 57 -2.35 10.52 -1.56
CA SER A 57 -2.24 11.99 -1.54
C SER A 57 -2.46 12.60 -2.93
N MET A 58 -1.89 12.01 -3.98
CA MET A 58 -2.11 12.46 -5.37
C MET A 58 -3.57 12.31 -5.80
N ILE A 59 -4.21 11.19 -5.46
CA ILE A 59 -5.64 10.97 -5.74
C ILE A 59 -6.48 12.01 -4.99
N SER A 60 -6.16 12.27 -3.72
CA SER A 60 -6.85 13.29 -2.94
C SER A 60 -6.69 14.68 -3.55
N LEU A 61 -5.48 15.03 -4.03
CA LEU A 61 -5.23 16.29 -4.71
C LEU A 61 -6.06 16.41 -6.00
N ALA A 62 -6.11 15.37 -6.82
CA ALA A 62 -6.91 15.35 -8.04
C ALA A 62 -8.39 15.59 -7.73
N LYS A 63 -8.94 14.89 -6.72
CA LYS A 63 -10.32 15.11 -6.24
C LYS A 63 -10.54 16.53 -5.74
N THR A 64 -9.58 17.11 -5.02
CA THR A 64 -9.68 18.51 -4.55
C THR A 64 -9.70 19.48 -5.73
N ILE A 65 -8.82 19.30 -6.73
CA ILE A 65 -8.80 20.13 -7.94
C ILE A 65 -10.14 20.03 -8.67
N GLU A 66 -10.69 18.83 -8.83
CA GLU A 66 -12.01 18.62 -9.42
C GLU A 66 -13.12 19.32 -8.62
N SER A 67 -13.07 19.23 -7.28
CA SER A 67 -14.06 19.87 -6.40
C SER A 67 -14.00 21.40 -6.45
N LEU A 68 -12.83 21.97 -6.73
CA LEU A 68 -12.60 23.42 -6.89
C LEU A 68 -12.98 23.93 -8.28
N VAL A 69 -13.20 23.04 -9.25
CA VAL A 69 -13.70 23.38 -10.59
C VAL A 69 -15.14 22.85 -10.77
N PRO A 70 -16.13 23.34 -9.99
CA PRO A 70 -17.52 23.02 -10.27
C PRO A 70 -18.02 23.89 -11.43
N GLY A 71 -18.28 23.27 -12.59
CA GLY A 71 -19.24 23.81 -13.56
C GLY A 71 -18.81 25.05 -14.36
N GLY A 72 -17.52 25.33 -14.50
CA GLY A 72 -17.05 26.31 -15.48
C GLY A 72 -17.33 25.82 -16.91
N LYS A 73 -17.98 26.63 -17.75
CA LYS A 73 -18.16 26.35 -19.20
C LYS A 73 -16.80 25.99 -19.81
N GLY A 74 -16.65 24.74 -20.30
CA GLY A 74 -15.42 24.23 -20.91
C GLY A 74 -14.59 23.26 -20.06
N THR A 75 -15.09 22.84 -18.89
CA THR A 75 -14.37 21.93 -18.00
C THR A 75 -14.79 20.47 -18.24
N ALA A 76 -13.80 19.57 -18.37
CA ALA A 76 -14.04 18.13 -18.50
C ALA A 76 -14.16 17.52 -17.10
N SER A 77 -15.39 17.33 -16.63
CA SER A 77 -15.67 16.57 -15.40
C SER A 77 -15.74 15.08 -15.72
N TYR A 78 -15.16 14.25 -14.86
CA TYR A 78 -15.36 12.81 -14.88
C TYR A 78 -15.90 12.34 -13.53
N VAL A 79 -16.65 11.25 -13.52
CA VAL A 79 -17.16 10.63 -12.30
C VAL A 79 -16.47 9.30 -12.13
N GLN A 80 -15.77 9.11 -11.02
CA GLN A 80 -15.12 7.84 -10.71
C GLN A 80 -16.12 6.88 -10.05
N PHE A 81 -16.30 5.70 -10.66
CA PHE A 81 -17.07 4.61 -10.06
C PHE A 81 -16.10 3.61 -9.44
N ASN A 82 -16.29 3.31 -8.16
CA ASN A 82 -15.50 2.30 -7.45
C ASN A 82 -16.34 1.02 -7.37
N ILE A 83 -16.01 0.02 -8.18
CA ILE A 83 -16.85 -1.18 -8.38
C ILE A 83 -16.10 -2.40 -7.89
N ASN A 84 -16.64 -3.04 -6.86
CA ASN A 84 -16.07 -4.25 -6.26
C ASN A 84 -16.62 -5.54 -6.88
N SER A 85 -17.86 -5.52 -7.38
CA SER A 85 -18.48 -6.61 -8.17
C SER A 85 -19.44 -6.03 -9.20
N GLY A 86 -19.64 -6.72 -10.33
CA GLY A 86 -20.45 -6.25 -11.44
C GLY A 86 -19.71 -5.39 -12.47
N GLY A 87 -20.46 -4.76 -13.39
CA GLY A 87 -19.88 -3.96 -14.48
C GLY A 87 -20.77 -2.78 -14.90
N LEU A 88 -20.14 -1.74 -15.44
CA LEU A 88 -20.85 -0.58 -16.03
C LEU A 88 -21.10 -0.82 -17.50
N ALA A 89 -22.28 -0.41 -17.96
CA ALA A 89 -22.62 -0.31 -19.37
C ALA A 89 -23.21 1.07 -19.66
N LEU A 90 -22.71 1.72 -20.70
CA LEU A 90 -23.35 2.91 -21.26
C LEU A 90 -24.54 2.47 -22.11
N THR A 91 -25.70 3.07 -21.87
CA THR A 91 -26.91 2.80 -22.64
C THR A 91 -27.52 4.14 -23.05
N SER A 92 -28.00 4.22 -24.29
CA SER A 92 -28.70 5.42 -24.77
C SER A 92 -29.93 5.65 -23.89
N GLY A 93 -30.05 6.84 -23.32
CA GLY A 93 -31.23 7.21 -22.55
C GLY A 93 -32.34 7.73 -23.45
N ASN A 94 -33.55 7.68 -22.90
CA ASN A 94 -34.75 8.13 -23.58
C ASN A 94 -35.12 9.58 -23.15
N GLU A 95 -34.39 10.13 -22.18
CA GLU A 95 -34.62 11.46 -21.64
C GLU A 95 -33.92 12.52 -22.49
N ARG A 96 -34.61 13.65 -22.70
CA ARG A 96 -34.09 14.77 -23.48
C ARG A 96 -33.64 15.89 -22.55
N LEU A 97 -32.39 16.32 -22.69
CA LEU A 97 -31.88 17.54 -22.08
C LEU A 97 -32.20 18.71 -23.01
N THR A 98 -33.09 19.59 -22.57
CA THR A 98 -33.43 20.82 -23.28
C THR A 98 -32.88 22.02 -22.51
N ILE A 99 -31.94 22.75 -23.12
CA ILE A 99 -31.39 23.98 -22.55
C ILE A 99 -32.10 25.16 -23.20
N LYS A 100 -32.74 25.99 -22.37
CA LYS A 100 -33.39 27.23 -22.79
C LYS A 100 -32.68 28.44 -22.20
N VAL A 101 -32.46 29.47 -23.01
CA VAL A 101 -32.00 30.78 -22.55
C VAL A 101 -32.99 31.81 -23.07
N ASN A 102 -33.50 32.68 -22.17
CA ASN A 102 -34.53 33.67 -22.50
C ASN A 102 -35.78 33.10 -23.19
N GLY A 103 -36.15 31.86 -22.87
CA GLY A 103 -37.32 31.18 -23.43
C GLY A 103 -37.08 30.50 -24.79
N GLU A 104 -35.95 30.75 -25.45
CA GLU A 104 -35.56 30.12 -26.70
C GLU A 104 -34.77 28.83 -26.42
N THR A 105 -35.07 27.77 -27.18
CA THR A 105 -34.38 26.47 -27.03
C THR A 105 -33.13 26.48 -27.88
N ILE A 106 -31.96 26.44 -27.23
CA ILE A 106 -30.65 26.54 -27.90
C ILE A 106 -30.03 25.15 -28.11
N PHE A 107 -30.37 24.19 -27.24
CA PHE A 107 -29.82 22.84 -27.30
C PHE A 107 -30.89 21.83 -26.91
N THR A 108 -30.98 20.74 -27.67
CA THR A 108 -31.79 19.58 -27.32
C THR A 108 -31.05 18.33 -27.74
N ASP A 109 -30.72 17.48 -26.78
CA ASP A 109 -30.06 16.20 -27.02
C ASP A 109 -30.58 15.13 -26.06
N THR A 110 -30.33 13.86 -26.38
CA THR A 110 -30.65 12.71 -25.53
C THR A 110 -29.51 12.45 -24.55
N VAL A 111 -29.84 12.26 -23.28
CA VAL A 111 -28.84 12.00 -22.24
C VAL A 111 -28.48 10.52 -22.24
N ASN A 112 -27.19 10.19 -22.25
CA ASN A 112 -26.75 8.81 -22.06
C ASN A 112 -26.87 8.39 -20.60
N LEU A 113 -27.34 7.16 -20.36
CA LEU A 113 -27.50 6.59 -19.03
C LEU A 113 -26.34 5.63 -18.73
N ILE A 114 -25.92 5.61 -17.48
CA ILE A 114 -24.96 4.63 -16.96
C ILE A 114 -25.76 3.54 -16.25
N ARG A 115 -25.73 2.31 -16.78
CA ARG A 115 -26.37 1.14 -16.20
C ARG A 115 -25.34 0.33 -15.41
N PHE A 116 -25.65 0.02 -14.16
CA PHE A 116 -24.88 -0.92 -13.35
C PHE A 116 -25.49 -2.32 -13.46
N ARG A 117 -24.71 -3.31 -13.88
CA ARG A 117 -25.10 -4.73 -13.83
C ARG A 117 -24.47 -5.36 -12.60
N GLY A 118 -25.30 -5.63 -11.58
CA GLY A 118 -24.89 -6.41 -10.42
C GLY A 118 -24.57 -7.85 -10.82
N GLY A 119 -23.48 -8.38 -10.25
CA GLY A 119 -23.07 -9.78 -10.31
C GLY A 119 -22.90 -10.31 -8.90
#